data_AF-A0A3B4H402-F1
#
_entry.id   AF-A0A3B4H402-F1
#
_cell.length_a   1.000
_cell.length_b   1.000
_cell.length_c   1.000
_cell.angle_alpha   90.00
_cell.angle_beta   90.00
_cell.angle_gamma   90.00
#
_symmetry.space_group_name_H-M   'P 1'
#
loop_
_entity.id
_entity.type
_entity.pdbx_description
1 polymer ?
#
loop_
_entity_poly.entity_id
_entity_poly.type
_entity_poly.pdbx_seq_one_letter_code
_entity_poly.pdbx_strand_id
1 'polypeptide(L)'
;MITELSKIKETTVNCSTKTKIKQTNVNVFAAFLHQGIMMVQCTCLLLLLLSTAVFSQNYDDFIVKHTLVKANDKKDCDTLMKVVNALENSKKKTPGKCKENNTFIVERDEKIIQDMCKAVSEKQYVTLPYNCFDCVTKDKKEPCSYTQIKPNEKKKILCEKDKSKNKILPVHLGAGSA
;
A
#
# COMPACT_ATOMS: atom_id res chain seq x y z
N MET A 1 4.82 -35.16 34.54
CA MET A 1 4.77 -34.06 35.53
C MET A 1 5.87 -33.09 35.14
N ILE A 2 5.56 -31.79 35.04
CA ILE A 2 6.52 -30.65 34.97
C ILE A 2 7.24 -30.53 33.60
N THR A 3 7.40 -29.39 32.89
CA THR A 3 6.98 -27.99 33.00
C THR A 3 7.35 -27.26 31.69
N GLU A 4 6.66 -26.16 31.39
CA GLU A 4 6.95 -25.15 30.35
C GLU A 4 8.41 -24.65 30.34
N LEU A 5 8.88 -24.10 29.20
CA LEU A 5 9.18 -22.67 29.05
C LEU A 5 9.87 -22.33 27.71
N SER A 6 9.47 -21.18 27.22
CA SER A 6 9.92 -20.41 26.06
C SER A 6 11.42 -20.10 26.03
N LYS A 7 11.96 -19.88 24.82
CA LYS A 7 12.89 -18.77 24.48
C LYS A 7 13.27 -18.79 23.00
N ILE A 8 12.79 -17.78 22.27
CA ILE A 8 13.28 -17.40 20.94
C ILE A 8 14.66 -16.79 21.14
N LYS A 9 15.67 -17.35 20.46
CA LYS A 9 17.07 -16.98 20.59
C LYS A 9 17.41 -15.94 19.53
N GLU A 10 17.85 -14.76 19.98
CA GLU A 10 18.38 -13.69 19.14
C GLU A 10 19.52 -14.21 18.25
N THR A 11 19.45 -13.90 16.95
CA THR A 11 20.51 -14.21 16.00
C THR A 11 21.46 -13.02 15.94
N THR A 12 22.50 -13.06 16.75
CA THR A 12 23.63 -12.13 16.67
C THR A 12 24.53 -12.54 15.50
N VAL A 13 24.55 -11.75 14.43
CA VAL A 13 25.50 -11.93 13.33
C VAL A 13 26.83 -11.32 13.76
N ASN A 14 27.82 -12.18 14.00
CA ASN A 14 29.17 -11.83 14.43
C ASN A 14 30.09 -11.76 13.20
N CYS A 15 30.46 -10.55 12.76
CA CYS A 15 31.52 -10.37 11.76
C CYS A 15 32.86 -10.19 12.48
N SER A 16 33.59 -11.30 12.62
CA SER A 16 34.98 -11.33 13.07
C SER A 16 35.93 -11.32 11.87
N THR A 17 36.73 -10.26 11.74
CA THR A 17 38.01 -10.32 11.02
C THR A 17 39.10 -9.70 11.88
N LYS A 18 39.94 -10.56 12.47
CA LYS A 18 41.22 -10.20 13.08
C LYS A 18 42.23 -9.94 11.96
N THR A 19 42.85 -8.77 11.96
CA THR A 19 44.17 -8.58 11.33
C THR A 19 45.08 -7.88 12.33
N LYS A 20 46.11 -8.59 12.78
CA LYS A 20 47.21 -8.04 13.61
C LYS A 20 48.04 -7.10 12.75
N ILE A 21 48.27 -5.87 13.23
CA ILE A 21 49.38 -5.03 12.76
C ILE A 21 50.20 -4.61 13.98
N LYS A 22 51.51 -4.80 13.84
CA LYS A 22 52.56 -4.67 14.84
C LYS A 22 52.84 -3.19 15.12
N GLN A 23 53.02 -2.85 16.38
CA GLN A 23 53.25 -1.50 16.89
C GLN A 23 54.73 -1.11 16.74
N THR A 24 55.00 0.02 16.09
CA THR A 24 56.26 0.78 16.22
C THR A 24 55.93 2.25 16.38
N ASN A 25 56.38 2.82 17.50
CA ASN A 25 56.30 4.24 17.86
C ASN A 25 56.92 5.13 16.78
N VAL A 26 56.35 6.32 16.54
CA VAL A 26 57.03 7.63 16.63
C VAL A 26 55.96 8.75 16.47
N ASN A 27 55.98 9.65 17.46
CA ASN A 27 55.53 11.04 17.51
C ASN A 27 54.04 11.43 17.39
N VAL A 28 53.64 11.98 18.54
CA VAL A 28 52.51 12.83 18.89
C VAL A 28 52.42 14.07 17.98
N PHE A 29 51.18 14.55 17.85
CA PHE A 29 50.68 15.82 17.33
C PHE A 29 49.97 15.75 15.97
N ALA A 30 48.70 16.17 16.03
CA ALA A 30 47.66 16.28 15.01
C ALA A 30 46.64 15.12 15.02
N ALA A 31 45.37 15.52 15.01
CA ALA A 31 44.16 14.70 14.93
C ALA A 31 43.48 14.25 16.23
N PHE A 32 43.51 15.06 17.29
CA PHE A 32 42.33 15.18 18.16
C PHE A 32 41.31 16.08 17.45
N LEU A 33 40.53 15.54 16.50
CA LEU A 33 39.27 16.15 15.98
C LEU A 33 38.58 15.35 14.86
N HIS A 34 38.67 14.02 14.73
CA HIS A 34 38.02 13.32 13.60
C HIS A 34 37.36 11.97 13.94
N GLN A 35 36.86 11.77 15.16
CA GLN A 35 36.17 10.51 15.54
C GLN A 35 34.70 10.67 15.99
N GLY A 36 34.09 11.84 15.78
CA GLY A 36 32.67 12.07 16.09
C GLY A 36 31.73 12.24 14.89
N ILE A 37 32.26 12.42 13.67
CA ILE A 37 31.45 12.94 12.53
C ILE A 37 31.11 11.84 11.51
N MET A 38 31.86 10.73 11.46
CA MET A 38 31.74 9.74 10.38
C MET A 38 30.64 8.69 10.58
N MET A 39 30.08 8.53 11.78
CA MET A 39 28.97 7.60 12.05
C MET A 39 27.57 8.22 11.97
N VAL A 40 27.45 9.52 11.67
CA VAL A 40 26.15 10.21 11.50
C VAL A 40 25.75 10.36 10.03
N GLN A 41 26.72 10.22 9.11
CA GLN A 41 26.47 10.40 7.67
C GLN A 41 25.87 9.14 7.00
N CYS A 42 26.19 7.92 7.47
CA CYS A 42 25.67 6.69 6.86
C CYS A 42 24.22 6.38 7.24
N THR A 43 23.76 6.78 8.44
CA THR A 43 22.38 6.52 8.90
C THR A 43 21.37 7.48 8.27
N CYS A 44 21.75 8.74 8.05
CA CYS A 44 20.92 9.72 7.35
C CYS A 44 20.69 9.38 5.87
N LEU A 45 21.68 8.78 5.19
CA LEU A 45 21.52 8.36 3.78
C LEU A 45 20.52 7.21 3.60
N LEU A 46 20.48 6.25 4.53
CA LEU A 46 19.53 5.14 4.54
C LEU A 46 18.08 5.60 4.78
N LEU A 47 17.88 6.60 5.64
CA LEU A 47 16.57 7.23 5.89
C LEU A 47 16.03 7.99 4.67
N LEU A 48 16.91 8.61 3.88
CA LEU A 48 16.53 9.31 2.64
C LEU A 48 16.11 8.33 1.53
N LEU A 49 16.72 7.15 1.43
CA LEU A 49 16.37 6.12 0.44
C LEU A 49 14.98 5.49 0.68
N LEU A 50 14.43 5.57 1.90
CA LEU A 50 13.08 5.09 2.25
C LEU A 50 11.98 6.14 2.00
N SER A 51 12.34 7.39 1.70
CA SER A 51 11.41 8.52 1.69
C SER A 51 10.58 8.67 0.39
N THR A 52 10.80 7.84 -0.63
CA THR A 52 10.04 7.88 -1.89
C THR A 52 9.30 6.59 -2.21
N ALA A 53 8.80 5.88 -1.19
CA ALA A 53 7.59 5.08 -1.34
C ALA A 53 6.39 6.01 -1.57
N VAL A 54 6.43 6.75 -2.68
CA VAL A 54 5.30 7.50 -3.22
C VAL A 54 4.15 6.51 -3.25
N PHE A 55 3.05 6.86 -2.57
CA PHE A 55 1.78 6.13 -2.53
C PHE A 55 1.26 5.90 -3.95
N SER A 56 1.90 4.97 -4.66
CA SER A 56 1.47 4.52 -5.97
C SER A 56 0.23 3.68 -5.71
N GLN A 57 -0.93 4.22 -6.05
CA GLN A 57 -2.12 3.40 -6.19
C GLN A 57 -1.77 2.31 -7.21
N ASN A 58 -1.95 1.05 -6.82
CA ASN A 58 -1.59 -0.09 -7.65
C ASN A 58 -2.84 -0.88 -7.99
N TYR A 59 -2.73 -1.73 -9.01
CA TYR A 59 -3.85 -2.50 -9.51
C TYR A 59 -4.44 -3.46 -8.47
N ASP A 60 -3.60 -4.06 -7.62
CA ASP A 60 -4.07 -5.03 -6.63
C ASP A 60 -4.96 -4.35 -5.56
N ASP A 61 -4.60 -3.13 -5.14
CA ASP A 61 -5.44 -2.28 -4.32
C ASP A 61 -6.75 -1.92 -5.02
N PHE A 62 -6.68 -1.58 -6.30
CA PHE A 62 -7.86 -1.23 -7.08
C PHE A 62 -8.86 -2.40 -7.12
N ILE A 63 -8.37 -3.62 -7.36
CA ILE A 63 -9.19 -4.82 -7.41
C ILE A 63 -9.89 -5.07 -6.08
N VAL A 64 -9.16 -4.96 -4.97
CA VAL A 64 -9.73 -5.17 -3.64
C VAL A 64 -10.73 -4.06 -3.28
N LYS A 65 -10.45 -2.81 -3.64
CA LYS A 65 -11.27 -1.66 -3.23
C LYS A 65 -12.51 -1.47 -4.09
N HIS A 66 -12.46 -1.78 -5.38
CA HIS A 66 -13.45 -1.29 -6.33
C HIS A 66 -14.11 -2.37 -7.19
N THR A 67 -13.84 -3.65 -6.97
CA THR A 67 -14.41 -4.73 -7.80
C THR A 67 -14.98 -5.87 -6.98
N LEU A 68 -15.69 -6.79 -7.64
CA LEU A 68 -16.24 -8.00 -7.03
C LEU A 68 -15.40 -9.25 -7.31
N VAL A 69 -14.22 -9.11 -7.93
CA VAL A 69 -13.30 -10.21 -8.27
C VAL A 69 -12.91 -11.01 -7.03
N LYS A 70 -12.64 -10.32 -5.92
CA LYS A 70 -12.21 -10.92 -4.63
C LYS A 70 -13.36 -11.13 -3.64
N ALA A 71 -14.62 -10.93 -4.07
CA ALA A 71 -15.76 -10.82 -3.15
C ALA A 71 -16.47 -12.14 -2.82
N ASN A 72 -16.01 -13.31 -3.31
CA ASN A 72 -16.61 -14.62 -3.03
C ASN A 72 -18.15 -14.62 -3.08
N ASP A 73 -18.71 -14.11 -4.18
CA ASP A 73 -20.15 -13.91 -4.44
C ASP A 73 -20.91 -12.90 -3.60
N LYS A 74 -20.33 -12.36 -2.53
CA LYS A 74 -20.97 -11.35 -1.70
C LYS A 74 -21.13 -10.03 -2.45
N LYS A 75 -22.28 -9.39 -2.24
CA LYS A 75 -22.60 -8.04 -2.77
C LYS A 75 -23.06 -7.08 -1.68
N ASP A 76 -23.14 -7.52 -0.42
CA ASP A 76 -23.57 -6.67 0.67
C ASP A 76 -22.50 -5.64 1.02
N CYS A 77 -22.91 -4.38 1.16
CA CYS A 77 -21.97 -3.29 1.41
C CYS A 77 -21.19 -3.45 2.71
N ASP A 78 -21.80 -3.99 3.78
CA ASP A 78 -21.13 -4.17 5.07
C ASP A 78 -19.95 -5.14 4.96
N THR A 79 -20.09 -6.26 4.25
CA THR A 79 -18.99 -7.21 4.03
C THR A 79 -17.93 -6.67 3.08
N LEU A 80 -18.34 -6.05 1.98
CA LEU A 80 -17.39 -5.47 1.03
C LEU A 80 -16.55 -4.37 1.69
N MET A 81 -17.20 -3.46 2.43
CA MET A 81 -16.54 -2.33 3.09
C MET A 81 -15.64 -2.74 4.24
N LYS A 82 -15.90 -3.87 4.93
CA LYS A 82 -14.96 -4.40 5.93
C LYS A 82 -13.58 -4.63 5.35
N VAL A 83 -13.50 -5.21 4.15
CA VAL A 83 -12.22 -5.47 3.46
C VAL A 83 -11.55 -4.16 3.05
N VAL A 84 -12.33 -3.21 2.52
CA VAL A 84 -11.82 -1.87 2.13
C VAL A 84 -11.27 -1.11 3.33
N ASN A 85 -12.02 -1.05 4.43
CA ASN A 85 -11.61 -0.35 5.65
C ASN A 85 -10.36 -0.99 6.25
N ALA A 86 -10.27 -2.33 6.29
CA ALA A 86 -9.08 -3.02 6.76
C ALA A 86 -7.83 -2.67 5.93
N LEU A 87 -7.95 -2.68 4.60
CA LEU A 87 -6.86 -2.33 3.69
C LEU A 87 -6.43 -0.86 3.80
N GLU A 88 -7.38 0.07 3.96
CA GLU A 88 -7.02 1.48 4.15
C GLU A 88 -6.37 1.72 5.52
N ASN A 89 -6.88 1.07 6.56
CA ASN A 89 -6.36 1.25 7.92
C ASN A 89 -4.99 0.63 8.10
N SER A 90 -4.65 -0.45 7.39
CA SER A 90 -3.29 -1.01 7.41
C SER A 90 -2.25 -0.09 6.76
N LYS A 91 -2.67 0.93 6.01
CA LYS A 91 -1.79 1.87 5.29
C LYS A 91 -1.72 3.25 5.93
N LYS A 92 -2.59 3.57 6.89
CA LYS A 92 -2.63 4.87 7.56
C LYS A 92 -1.91 4.79 8.91
N LYS A 93 -1.12 5.82 9.22
CA LYS A 93 -0.50 5.99 10.56
C LYS A 93 -1.56 6.17 11.66
N THR A 94 -2.70 6.76 11.29
CA THR A 94 -3.89 6.91 12.13
C THR A 94 -5.10 6.32 11.41
N PRO A 95 -5.57 5.12 11.79
CA PRO A 95 -6.67 4.47 11.10
C PRO A 95 -7.97 5.26 11.27
N GLY A 96 -8.71 5.42 10.17
CA GLY A 96 -10.05 6.01 10.15
C GLY A 96 -11.07 4.87 10.22
N LYS A 97 -12.04 4.95 11.15
CA LYS A 97 -12.87 3.80 11.50
C LYS A 97 -13.76 3.31 10.35
N CYS A 98 -14.48 4.22 9.69
CA CYS A 98 -15.39 3.88 8.59
C CYS A 98 -15.18 4.84 7.41
N LYS A 99 -14.87 4.30 6.23
CA LYS A 99 -14.87 5.09 4.99
C LYS A 99 -16.30 5.53 4.67
N GLU A 100 -16.49 6.78 4.25
CA GLU A 100 -17.82 7.38 4.07
C GLU A 100 -18.56 6.83 2.85
N ASN A 101 -17.84 6.67 1.74
CA ASN A 101 -18.39 6.16 0.49
C ASN A 101 -17.32 5.34 -0.24
N ASN A 102 -17.73 4.27 -0.92
CA ASN A 102 -16.91 3.57 -1.87
C ASN A 102 -17.76 2.98 -3.00
N THR A 103 -17.28 3.10 -4.23
CA THR A 103 -17.94 2.53 -5.41
C THR A 103 -17.36 1.14 -5.73
N PHE A 104 -18.25 0.18 -6.03
CA PHE A 104 -17.90 -1.16 -6.53
C PHE A 104 -18.44 -1.36 -7.94
N ILE A 105 -17.58 -1.85 -8.84
CA ILE A 105 -17.90 -2.26 -10.19
C ILE A 105 -18.51 -3.66 -10.13
N VAL A 106 -19.67 -3.86 -10.76
CA VAL A 106 -20.40 -5.14 -10.80
C VAL A 106 -19.82 -6.05 -11.87
N GLU A 107 -18.54 -6.37 -11.72
CA GLU A 107 -17.79 -7.30 -12.57
C GLU A 107 -16.88 -8.17 -11.69
N ARG A 108 -16.80 -9.46 -12.02
CA ARG A 108 -16.07 -10.49 -11.28
C ARG A 108 -14.92 -11.08 -12.08
N ASP A 109 -14.92 -10.95 -13.40
CA ASP A 109 -13.82 -11.40 -14.24
C ASP A 109 -12.67 -10.38 -14.20
N GLU A 110 -11.56 -10.78 -13.60
CA GLU A 110 -10.35 -9.95 -13.51
C GLU A 110 -9.84 -9.52 -14.89
N LYS A 111 -9.93 -10.40 -15.90
CA LYS A 111 -9.49 -10.08 -17.25
C LYS A 111 -10.33 -8.97 -17.86
N ILE A 112 -11.64 -8.99 -17.63
CA ILE A 112 -12.55 -7.91 -18.07
C ILE A 112 -12.18 -6.58 -17.39
N ILE A 113 -11.88 -6.60 -16.09
CA ILE A 113 -11.39 -5.40 -15.38
C ILE A 113 -10.09 -4.88 -16.00
N GLN A 114 -9.11 -5.75 -16.28
CA GLN A 114 -7.85 -5.33 -16.90
C GLN A 114 -8.08 -4.72 -18.29
N ASP A 115 -9.01 -5.30 -19.06
CA ASP A 115 -9.35 -4.88 -20.41
C ASP A 115 -9.98 -3.49 -20.49
N MET A 116 -10.46 -2.92 -19.37
CA MET A 116 -10.93 -1.53 -19.31
C MET A 116 -9.82 -0.53 -19.74
N CYS A 117 -8.55 -0.90 -19.56
CA CYS A 117 -7.40 -0.09 -19.93
C CYS A 117 -6.65 -0.62 -21.16
N LYS A 118 -7.22 -1.54 -21.96
CA LYS A 118 -6.48 -2.14 -23.09
C LYS A 118 -6.24 -1.19 -24.28
N ALA A 119 -7.12 -0.22 -24.47
CA ALA A 119 -7.07 0.72 -25.59
C ALA A 119 -6.13 1.91 -25.33
N VAL A 120 -5.52 1.98 -24.15
CA VAL A 120 -4.73 3.12 -23.70
C VAL A 120 -3.26 2.73 -23.54
N SER A 121 -2.37 3.55 -24.09
CA SER A 121 -0.92 3.33 -24.07
C SER A 121 -0.19 4.15 -23.01
N GLU A 122 -0.86 5.15 -22.45
CA GLU A 122 -0.31 6.11 -21.48
C GLU A 122 -1.30 6.38 -20.35
N LYS A 123 -0.83 7.10 -19.33
CA LYS A 123 -1.62 7.46 -18.17
C LYS A 123 -2.80 8.33 -18.57
N GLN A 124 -4.03 7.81 -18.40
CA GLN A 124 -5.23 8.56 -18.76
C GLN A 124 -6.47 8.07 -18.02
N TYR A 125 -7.48 8.94 -17.96
CA TYR A 125 -8.80 8.56 -17.47
C TYR A 125 -9.67 8.00 -18.60
N VAL A 126 -10.28 6.84 -18.36
CA VAL A 126 -11.30 6.25 -19.24
C VAL A 126 -12.66 6.25 -18.54
N THR A 127 -13.74 6.39 -19.29
CA THR A 127 -15.09 6.26 -18.74
C THR A 127 -15.32 4.82 -18.27
N LEU A 128 -15.89 4.64 -17.08
CA LEU A 128 -16.26 3.31 -16.59
C LEU A 128 -17.34 2.71 -17.52
N PRO A 129 -17.09 1.57 -18.19
CA PRO A 129 -18.06 0.99 -19.13
C PRO A 129 -19.12 0.10 -18.46
N TYR A 130 -18.95 -0.23 -17.18
CA TYR A 130 -19.75 -1.24 -16.49
C TYR A 130 -20.63 -0.65 -15.39
N ASN A 131 -21.68 -1.39 -15.03
CA ASN A 131 -22.53 -1.06 -13.91
C ASN A 131 -21.72 -1.01 -12.61
N CYS A 132 -22.09 -0.07 -11.73
CA CYS A 132 -21.51 0.06 -10.42
C CYS A 132 -22.57 0.47 -9.40
N PHE A 133 -22.27 0.28 -8.13
CA PHE A 133 -23.06 0.77 -7.00
C PHE A 133 -22.15 1.44 -5.97
N ASP A 134 -22.70 2.39 -5.25
CA ASP A 134 -22.02 3.08 -4.15
C ASP A 134 -22.46 2.45 -2.83
N CYS A 135 -21.50 2.22 -1.93
CA CYS A 135 -21.75 1.86 -0.55
C CYS A 135 -21.49 3.08 0.33
N VAL A 136 -22.56 3.64 0.89
CA VAL A 136 -22.50 4.86 1.70
C VAL A 136 -22.74 4.53 3.17
N THR A 137 -21.88 5.04 4.04
CA THR A 137 -21.96 4.80 5.48
C THR A 137 -23.27 5.39 6.03
N LYS A 138 -24.02 4.61 6.79
CA LYS A 138 -25.26 5.08 7.46
C LYS A 138 -24.93 6.03 8.60
N ASP A 139 -23.88 5.69 9.34
CA ASP A 139 -23.25 6.49 10.37
C ASP A 139 -21.74 6.19 10.41
N LYS A 140 -20.98 6.95 11.20
CA LYS A 140 -19.53 6.74 11.38
C LYS A 140 -19.20 5.91 12.62
N LYS A 141 -20.17 5.21 13.21
CA LYS A 141 -20.00 4.41 14.43
C LYS A 141 -19.54 3.00 14.09
N GLU A 142 -18.91 2.35 15.06
CA GLU A 142 -18.53 0.94 14.96
C GLU A 142 -19.61 0.06 15.64
N PRO A 143 -19.97 -1.10 15.05
CA PRO A 143 -19.51 -1.60 13.74
C PRO A 143 -20.07 -0.77 12.57
N CYS A 144 -19.22 -0.48 11.57
CA CYS A 144 -19.62 0.31 10.41
C CYS A 144 -20.76 -0.37 9.65
N SER A 145 -21.84 0.37 9.37
CA SER A 145 -22.94 -0.10 8.52
C SER A 145 -23.15 0.82 7.33
N TYR A 146 -23.53 0.22 6.21
CA TYR A 146 -23.59 0.82 4.90
C TYR A 146 -24.92 0.52 4.21
N THR A 147 -25.31 1.44 3.33
CA THR A 147 -26.44 1.28 2.41
C THR A 147 -25.91 1.28 0.99
N GLN A 148 -26.44 0.35 0.19
CA GLN A 148 -26.19 0.33 -1.24
C GLN A 148 -27.08 1.36 -1.94
N ILE A 149 -26.49 2.23 -2.75
CA ILE A 149 -27.21 3.21 -3.57
C ILE A 149 -26.71 3.19 -5.02
N LYS A 150 -27.52 3.74 -5.92
CA LYS A 150 -27.08 4.00 -7.30
C LYS A 150 -26.14 5.22 -7.30
N PRO A 151 -25.02 5.20 -8.04
CA PRO A 151 -24.12 6.34 -8.11
C PRO A 151 -24.80 7.56 -8.75
N ASN A 152 -24.54 8.74 -8.20
CA ASN A 152 -25.12 10.01 -8.69
C ASN A 152 -24.44 10.53 -9.96
N GLU A 153 -23.20 10.12 -10.21
CA GLU A 153 -22.37 10.60 -11.31
C GLU A 153 -21.77 9.42 -12.08
N LYS A 154 -21.47 9.65 -13.37
CA LYS A 154 -20.66 8.71 -14.14
C LYS A 154 -19.28 8.59 -13.49
N LYS A 155 -18.70 7.40 -13.49
CA LYS A 155 -17.38 7.15 -12.90
C LYS A 155 -16.32 7.07 -13.98
N LYS A 156 -15.09 7.41 -13.64
CA LYS A 156 -13.91 7.30 -14.53
C LYS A 156 -12.83 6.46 -13.85
N ILE A 157 -12.11 5.69 -14.63
CA ILE A 157 -10.98 4.87 -14.18
C ILE A 157 -9.69 5.55 -14.62
N LEU A 158 -8.75 5.76 -13.70
CA LEU A 158 -7.38 6.09 -14.07
C LEU A 158 -6.66 4.81 -14.49
N CYS A 159 -6.19 4.79 -15.72
CA CYS A 159 -5.30 3.78 -16.25
C CYS A 159 -3.86 4.30 -16.13
N GLU A 160 -2.96 3.52 -15.55
CA GLU A 160 -1.54 3.87 -15.42
C GLU A 160 -0.66 2.63 -15.61
N LYS A 161 0.60 2.83 -15.99
CA LYS A 161 1.57 1.75 -16.13
C LYS A 161 1.88 1.15 -14.76
N ASP A 162 1.52 -0.11 -14.58
CA ASP A 162 1.90 -0.86 -13.40
C ASP A 162 3.41 -1.20 -13.48
N LYS A 163 4.15 -0.79 -12.45
CA LYS A 163 5.61 -0.95 -12.39
C LYS A 163 6.06 -2.40 -12.37
N SER A 164 5.23 -3.30 -11.82
CA SER A 164 5.57 -4.71 -11.64
C SER A 164 5.16 -5.56 -12.85
N LYS A 165 4.06 -5.19 -13.53
CA LYS A 165 3.46 -5.99 -14.62
C LYS A 165 3.79 -5.47 -16.02
N ASN A 166 4.47 -4.32 -16.14
CA ASN A 166 4.80 -3.65 -17.41
C ASN A 166 3.59 -3.54 -18.37
N LYS A 167 2.40 -3.29 -17.80
CA LYS A 167 1.11 -3.21 -18.51
C LYS A 167 0.34 -2.01 -17.97
N ILE A 168 -0.45 -1.34 -18.83
CA ILE A 168 -1.38 -0.29 -18.38
C ILE A 168 -2.59 -0.96 -17.72
N LEU A 169 -2.86 -0.60 -16.47
CA LEU A 169 -3.91 -1.21 -15.64
C LEU A 169 -4.74 -0.15 -14.91
N PRO A 170 -6.00 -0.46 -14.52
CA PRO A 170 -6.78 0.37 -13.62
C PRO A 170 -6.07 0.55 -12.28
N VAL A 171 -5.87 1.79 -11.83
CA VAL A 171 -5.24 2.07 -10.53
C VAL A 171 -6.10 2.93 -9.60
N HIS A 172 -7.06 3.68 -10.16
CA HIS A 172 -7.94 4.56 -9.39
C HIS A 172 -9.36 4.58 -9.98
N LEU A 173 -10.37 4.68 -9.13
CA LEU A 173 -11.75 4.95 -9.53
C LEU A 173 -12.15 6.34 -9.00
N GLY A 174 -12.41 7.27 -9.92
CA GLY A 174 -12.76 8.65 -9.63
C GLY A 174 -14.18 9.01 -10.09
N ALA A 175 -14.63 10.18 -9.63
CA ALA A 175 -15.82 10.82 -10.18
C ALA A 175 -15.57 11.31 -11.61
N GLY A 176 -16.56 11.14 -12.48
CA GLY A 176 -16.52 11.69 -13.83
C GLY A 176 -17.12 13.08 -13.84
N SER A 177 -16.33 14.08 -14.24
CA SER A 177 -16.87 15.36 -14.68
C SER A 177 -17.87 15.13 -15.82
N ALA A 178 -19.10 15.62 -15.60
CA ALA A 178 -20.21 15.64 -16.56
C ALA A 178 -19.91 16.59 -17.73
#